data_AF-A0A1H3DQ94-F1
#
_entry.id   AF-A0A1H3DQ94-F1
#
_cell.length_a   1.000
_cell.length_b   1.000
_cell.length_c   1.000
_cell.angle_alpha   90.00
_cell.angle_beta   90.00
_cell.angle_gamma   90.00
#
_symmetry.space_group_name_H-M   'P 1'
#
loop_
_entity.id
_entity.type
_entity.pdbx_description
1 polymer ?
#
loop_
_entity_poly.entity_id
_entity_poly.type
_entity_poly.pdbx_seq_one_letter_code
_entity_poly.pdbx_strand_id
1 'polypeptide(L)'
;MDPFQKAADRVTAAQQALDEALAAGTDTTAAREALQLATEEVARIGSELARQRDEDMGTFLAEIEAAGAEMAAQTAAAINARMVELATIPAPTVVMDPGMAARAVKAEREAAAAAAKDKAHRDRIDDLKRRLAALEAERATIAANRKPGGRWDSEDARKLALLAADHEGVSRIVAAEAKVEIPTAGTGYDHGAEWAGSVNAAKAAALLELCRTLEARLLEVATQAKAAAPNGDLRMRYVPSPQLARVVAMGVV
;
A
#
# COMPACT_ATOMS: atom_id res chain seq x y z
N MET A 1 -17.18 -10.21 17.59
CA MET A 1 -17.69 -8.98 18.24
C MET A 1 -16.47 -8.29 18.82
N ASP A 2 -16.22 -7.03 18.45
CA ASP A 2 -15.06 -6.26 18.91
C ASP A 2 -15.09 -6.12 20.45
N PRO A 3 -14.00 -6.41 21.18
CA PRO A 3 -13.93 -6.23 22.64
C PRO A 3 -14.29 -4.80 23.08
N PHE A 4 -14.00 -3.78 22.28
CA PHE A 4 -14.42 -2.40 22.55
C PHE A 4 -15.94 -2.25 22.43
N GLN A 5 -16.53 -2.79 21.35
CA GLN A 5 -17.98 -2.77 21.16
C GLN A 5 -18.71 -3.48 22.32
N LYS A 6 -18.20 -4.64 22.76
CA LYS A 6 -18.77 -5.37 23.89
C LYS A 6 -18.70 -4.58 25.20
N ALA A 7 -17.66 -3.78 25.40
CA ALA A 7 -17.52 -2.92 26.57
C ALA A 7 -18.45 -1.69 26.48
N ALA A 8 -18.58 -1.08 25.30
CA ALA A 8 -19.53 0.01 25.06
C ALA A 8 -21.00 -0.43 25.22
N ASP A 9 -21.34 -1.63 24.76
CA ASP A 9 -22.67 -2.23 24.94
C ASP A 9 -22.97 -2.45 26.44
N ARG A 10 -21.97 -2.81 27.25
CA ARG A 10 -22.10 -2.94 28.71
C ARG A 10 -22.33 -1.61 29.42
N VAL A 11 -21.66 -0.54 28.97
CA VAL A 11 -21.93 0.82 29.48
C VAL A 11 -23.35 1.24 29.14
N THR A 12 -23.80 0.99 27.91
CA THR A 12 -25.17 1.29 27.47
C THR A 12 -26.21 0.54 28.30
N ALA A 13 -26.00 -0.76 28.55
CA ALA A 13 -26.87 -1.57 29.39
C ALA A 13 -26.87 -1.10 30.85
N ALA A 14 -25.71 -0.73 31.40
CA ALA A 14 -25.61 -0.19 32.76
C ALA A 14 -26.28 1.18 32.90
N GLN A 15 -26.20 2.03 31.88
CA GLN A 15 -26.90 3.31 31.82
C GLN A 15 -28.42 3.12 31.79
N GLN A 16 -28.91 2.21 30.95
CA GLN A 16 -30.34 1.87 30.89
C GLN A 16 -30.86 1.35 32.24
N ALA A 17 -30.10 0.46 32.90
CA ALA A 17 -30.46 -0.04 34.21
C ALA A 17 -30.51 1.06 35.29
N LEU A 18 -29.62 2.06 35.21
CA LEU A 18 -29.65 3.23 36.10
C LEU A 18 -30.87 4.12 35.81
N ASP A 19 -31.16 4.38 34.53
CA ASP A 19 -32.31 5.20 34.11
C ASP A 19 -33.64 4.55 34.52
N GLU A 20 -33.75 3.22 34.41
CA GLU A 20 -34.90 2.45 34.89
C GLU A 20 -35.07 2.53 36.41
N ALA A 21 -33.97 2.38 37.18
CA ALA A 21 -34.01 2.50 38.63
C ALA A 21 -34.41 3.92 39.09
N LEU A 22 -33.92 4.96 38.40
CA LEU A 22 -34.31 6.35 38.64
C LEU A 22 -35.80 6.59 38.34
N ALA A 23 -36.30 6.06 37.23
CA ALA A 23 -37.71 6.18 36.86
C ALA A 23 -38.65 5.44 37.84
N ALA A 24 -38.20 4.30 38.37
CA ALA A 24 -38.93 3.51 39.36
C ALA A 24 -38.82 4.06 40.79
N GLY A 25 -37.93 5.02 41.06
CA GLY A 25 -37.69 5.58 42.40
C GLY A 25 -37.04 4.59 43.38
N THR A 26 -36.31 3.59 42.88
CA THR A 26 -35.64 2.57 43.70
C THR A 26 -34.22 3.00 44.10
N ASP A 27 -33.57 2.22 44.98
CA ASP A 27 -32.16 2.46 45.31
C ASP A 27 -31.26 2.30 44.06
N THR A 28 -30.42 3.30 43.84
CA THR A 28 -29.57 3.46 42.65
C THR A 28 -28.10 3.13 42.92
N THR A 29 -27.74 2.76 44.15
CA THR A 29 -26.34 2.54 44.55
C THR A 29 -25.66 1.47 43.70
N ALA A 30 -26.26 0.28 43.57
CA ALA A 30 -25.72 -0.81 42.77
C ALA A 30 -25.66 -0.47 41.26
N ALA A 31 -26.64 0.27 40.74
CA ALA A 31 -26.67 0.69 39.34
C ALA A 31 -25.57 1.71 39.02
N ARG A 32 -25.27 2.63 39.95
CA ARG A 32 -24.15 3.58 39.81
C ARG A 32 -22.79 2.89 39.88
N GLU A 33 -22.61 1.94 40.80
CA GLU A 33 -21.37 1.14 40.88
C GLU A 33 -21.15 0.31 39.60
N ALA A 34 -22.21 -0.31 39.07
CA ALA A 34 -22.14 -1.07 37.83
C ALA A 34 -21.78 -0.17 36.62
N LEU A 35 -22.36 1.03 36.54
CA LEU A 35 -22.02 2.01 35.50
C LEU A 35 -20.56 2.49 35.63
N GLN A 36 -20.10 2.75 36.85
CA GLN A 36 -18.71 3.16 37.10
C GLN A 36 -17.73 2.07 36.63
N LEU A 37 -17.93 0.82 37.05
CA LEU A 37 -17.08 -0.31 36.63
C LEU A 37 -17.09 -0.53 35.12
N ALA A 38 -18.25 -0.41 34.47
CA ALA A 38 -18.36 -0.51 33.02
C ALA A 38 -17.59 0.62 32.30
N THR A 39 -17.62 1.84 32.86
CA THR A 39 -16.93 3.01 32.30
C THR A 39 -15.42 2.89 32.47
N GLU A 40 -14.95 2.44 33.63
CA GLU A 40 -13.53 2.16 33.90
C GLU A 40 -12.99 1.07 32.96
N GLU A 41 -13.77 0.03 32.70
CA GLU A 41 -13.40 -1.05 31.77
C GLU A 41 -13.28 -0.55 30.32
N VAL A 42 -14.19 0.30 29.85
CA VAL A 42 -14.07 0.95 28.53
C VAL A 42 -12.83 1.83 28.46
N ALA A 43 -12.54 2.61 29.50
CA ALA A 43 -11.35 3.46 29.55
C ALA A 43 -10.06 2.62 29.51
N ARG A 44 -10.01 1.53 30.28
CA ARG A 44 -8.88 0.58 30.30
C ARG A 44 -8.67 -0.05 28.93
N ILE A 45 -9.71 -0.60 28.30
CA ILE A 45 -9.63 -1.19 26.96
C ILE A 45 -9.22 -0.13 25.93
N GLY A 46 -9.75 1.09 26.03
CA GLY A 46 -9.38 2.21 25.17
C GLY A 46 -7.90 2.56 25.25
N SER A 47 -7.34 2.63 26.46
CA SER A 47 -5.89 2.88 26.65
C SER A 47 -5.02 1.77 26.11
N GLU A 48 -5.45 0.51 26.25
CA GLU A 48 -4.70 -0.66 25.77
C GLU A 48 -4.73 -0.73 24.23
N LEU A 49 -5.87 -0.43 23.60
CA LEU A 49 -5.98 -0.32 22.15
C LEU A 49 -5.14 0.82 21.58
N ALA A 50 -5.07 1.97 22.28
CA ALA A 50 -4.20 3.07 21.89
C ALA A 50 -2.72 2.65 21.94
N ARG A 51 -2.30 2.00 23.04
CA ARG A 51 -0.94 1.47 23.19
C ARG A 51 -0.59 0.47 22.09
N GLN A 52 -1.46 -0.50 21.83
CA GLN A 52 -1.26 -1.49 20.75
C GLN A 52 -1.16 -0.81 19.39
N ARG A 53 -2.02 0.17 19.11
CA ARG A 53 -1.96 0.93 17.86
C ARG A 53 -0.63 1.68 17.70
N ASP A 54 -0.11 2.27 18.77
CA ASP A 54 1.17 2.97 18.74
C ASP A 54 2.34 1.99 18.53
N GLU A 55 2.31 0.82 19.17
CA GLU A 55 3.29 -0.26 18.97
C GLU A 55 3.25 -0.81 17.53
N ASP A 56 2.06 -1.05 17.00
CA ASP A 56 1.84 -1.51 15.63
C ASP A 56 2.32 -0.45 14.62
N MET A 57 2.03 0.83 14.87
CA MET A 57 2.49 1.93 14.03
C MET A 57 4.01 2.06 14.06
N GLY A 58 4.64 1.94 15.23
CA GLY A 58 6.10 1.96 15.35
C GLY A 58 6.75 0.81 14.60
N THR A 59 6.21 -0.40 14.74
CA THR A 59 6.69 -1.59 13.99
C THR A 59 6.52 -1.41 12.49
N PHE A 60 5.37 -0.90 12.05
CA PHE A 60 5.11 -0.62 10.65
C PHE A 60 6.09 0.39 10.05
N LEU A 61 6.37 1.50 10.75
CA LEU A 61 7.32 2.51 10.27
C LEU A 61 8.75 1.96 10.22
N ALA A 62 9.16 1.16 11.20
CA ALA A 62 10.48 0.52 11.20
C ALA A 62 10.64 -0.45 10.01
N GLU A 63 9.60 -1.23 9.68
CA GLU A 63 9.62 -2.10 8.49
C GLU A 63 9.74 -1.30 7.19
N ILE A 64 9.03 -0.17 7.09
CA ILE A 64 9.09 0.74 5.93
C ILE A 64 10.49 1.33 5.79
N GLU A 65 11.10 1.77 6.88
CA GLU A 65 12.46 2.31 6.88
C GLU A 65 13.49 1.25 6.46
N ALA A 66 13.38 0.04 6.99
CA ALA A 66 14.24 -1.08 6.60
C ALA A 66 14.11 -1.42 5.11
N ALA A 67 12.87 -1.54 4.62
CA ALA A 67 12.60 -1.78 3.21
C ALA A 67 13.09 -0.64 2.31
N GLY A 68 12.94 0.61 2.75
CA GLY A 68 13.47 1.78 2.05
C GLY A 68 15.00 1.79 1.99
N ALA A 69 15.68 1.47 3.08
CA ALA A 69 17.13 1.35 3.14
C ALA A 69 17.64 0.24 2.21
N GLU A 70 16.97 -0.91 2.20
CA GLU A 70 17.28 -2.01 1.30
C GLU A 70 17.08 -1.60 -0.17
N MET A 71 15.94 -0.99 -0.52
CA MET A 71 15.65 -0.52 -1.87
C MET A 71 16.71 0.48 -2.35
N ALA A 72 17.11 1.43 -1.49
CA ALA A 72 18.15 2.41 -1.80
C ALA A 72 19.52 1.75 -2.01
N ALA A 73 19.91 0.81 -1.14
CA ALA A 73 21.16 0.07 -1.25
C ALA A 73 21.23 -0.78 -2.52
N GLN A 74 20.17 -1.53 -2.83
CA GLN A 74 20.08 -2.34 -4.05
C GLN A 74 20.16 -1.48 -5.31
N THR A 75 19.46 -0.34 -5.31
CA THR A 75 19.47 0.58 -6.44
C THR A 75 20.85 1.23 -6.64
N ALA A 76 21.49 1.67 -5.56
CA ALA A 76 22.85 2.20 -5.59
C ALA A 76 23.84 1.15 -6.11
N ALA A 77 23.76 -0.09 -5.61
CA ALA A 77 24.60 -1.20 -6.06
C ALA A 77 24.43 -1.48 -7.56
N ALA A 78 23.19 -1.48 -8.06
CA ALA A 78 22.91 -1.68 -9.48
C ALA A 78 23.49 -0.57 -10.36
N ILE A 79 23.37 0.70 -9.94
CA ILE A 79 23.96 1.84 -10.65
C ILE A 79 25.49 1.73 -10.66
N ASN A 80 26.09 1.46 -9.51
CA ASN A 80 27.54 1.34 -9.37
C ASN A 80 28.11 0.18 -10.19
N ALA A 81 27.47 -0.99 -10.16
CA ALA A 81 27.85 -2.12 -11.00
C ALA A 81 27.85 -1.73 -12.49
N ARG A 82 26.82 -1.01 -12.93
CA ARG A 82 26.75 -0.54 -14.32
C ARG A 82 27.84 0.49 -14.65
N MET A 83 28.19 1.39 -13.74
CA MET A 83 29.28 2.36 -13.97
C MET A 83 30.65 1.66 -14.09
N VAL A 84 30.89 0.62 -13.28
CA VAL A 84 32.12 -0.19 -13.33
C VAL A 84 32.21 -0.98 -14.65
N GLU A 85 31.10 -1.48 -15.18
CA GLU A 85 31.09 -2.15 -16.49
C GLU A 85 31.47 -1.21 -17.65
N LEU A 86 31.12 0.08 -17.55
CA LEU A 86 31.30 1.04 -18.64
C LEU A 86 32.73 1.54 -18.78
N ALA A 87 33.57 1.42 -17.75
CA ALA A 87 34.91 1.97 -17.77
C ALA A 87 35.92 1.10 -17.04
N THR A 88 37.13 1.00 -17.61
CA THR A 88 38.28 0.32 -16.99
C THR A 88 39.03 1.20 -15.98
N ILE A 89 38.59 2.45 -15.83
CA ILE A 89 39.09 3.40 -14.82
C ILE A 89 38.19 3.35 -13.58
N PRO A 90 38.68 3.79 -12.40
CA PRO A 90 37.84 3.87 -11.21
C PRO A 90 36.56 4.67 -11.48
N ALA A 91 35.42 4.00 -11.33
CA ALA A 91 34.10 4.60 -11.54
C ALA A 91 33.67 5.44 -10.32
N PRO A 92 32.86 6.50 -10.52
CA PRO A 92 32.27 7.25 -9.42
C PRO A 92 31.32 6.35 -8.61
N THR A 93 31.29 6.55 -7.30
CA THR A 93 30.37 5.82 -6.41
C THR A 93 29.11 6.64 -6.17
N VAL A 94 27.96 6.02 -6.45
CA VAL A 94 26.62 6.57 -6.22
C VAL A 94 26.09 6.05 -4.89
N VAL A 95 25.50 6.96 -4.12
CA VAL A 95 24.75 6.67 -2.89
C VAL A 95 23.34 7.23 -3.07
N MET A 96 22.34 6.41 -2.73
CA MET A 96 20.92 6.79 -2.79
C MET A 96 20.40 7.17 -1.41
N ASP A 97 19.45 8.11 -1.34
CA ASP A 97 18.81 8.52 -0.09
C ASP A 97 17.78 7.46 0.39
N PRO A 98 18.02 6.79 1.54
CA PRO A 98 17.10 5.79 2.08
C PRO A 98 15.77 6.40 2.54
N GLY A 99 15.75 7.67 2.94
CA GLY A 99 14.51 8.33 3.39
C GLY A 99 13.53 8.60 2.25
N MET A 100 14.04 8.93 1.05
CA MET A 100 13.21 9.04 -0.16
C MET A 100 12.66 7.69 -0.60
N ALA A 101 13.49 6.64 -0.56
CA ALA A 101 13.06 5.28 -0.87
C ALA A 101 11.97 4.80 0.12
N ALA A 102 12.15 5.04 1.43
CA ALA A 102 11.17 4.67 2.46
C ALA A 102 9.80 5.36 2.22
N ARG A 103 9.79 6.64 1.80
CA ARG A 103 8.55 7.35 1.44
C ARG A 103 7.85 6.73 0.23
N ALA A 104 8.61 6.30 -0.79
CA ALA A 104 8.05 5.59 -1.94
C ALA A 104 7.46 4.22 -1.53
N VAL A 105 8.18 3.43 -0.73
CA VAL A 105 7.69 2.14 -0.21
C VAL A 105 6.44 2.32 0.63
N LYS A 106 6.39 3.35 1.49
CA LYS A 106 5.20 3.68 2.29
C LYS A 106 4.00 3.97 1.41
N ALA A 107 4.18 4.85 0.42
CA ALA A 107 3.11 5.23 -0.50
C ALA A 107 2.59 4.03 -1.30
N GLU A 108 3.47 3.13 -1.73
CA GLU A 108 3.08 1.89 -2.42
C GLU A 108 2.28 0.96 -1.50
N ARG A 109 2.70 0.74 -0.26
CA ARG A 109 1.96 -0.08 0.70
C ARG A 109 0.59 0.51 1.04
N GLU A 110 0.50 1.82 1.23
CA GLU A 110 -0.76 2.52 1.49
C GLU A 110 -1.70 2.45 0.27
N ALA A 111 -1.17 2.60 -0.94
CA ALA A 111 -1.93 2.44 -2.18
C ALA A 111 -2.44 1.01 -2.35
N ALA A 112 -1.61 -0.01 -2.10
CA ALA A 112 -2.01 -1.42 -2.15
C ALA A 112 -3.08 -1.73 -1.09
N ALA A 113 -2.96 -1.19 0.12
CA ALA A 113 -3.94 -1.37 1.18
C ALA A 113 -5.29 -0.72 0.84
N ALA A 114 -5.29 0.47 0.24
CA ALA A 114 -6.52 1.12 -0.22
C ALA A 114 -7.15 0.34 -1.39
N ALA A 115 -6.36 -0.08 -2.37
CA ALA A 115 -6.87 -0.90 -3.47
C ALA A 115 -7.48 -2.23 -2.97
N ALA A 116 -6.88 -2.85 -1.95
CA ALA A 116 -7.43 -4.04 -1.32
C ALA A 116 -8.75 -3.76 -0.59
N LYS A 117 -8.86 -2.64 0.13
CA LYS A 117 -10.12 -2.20 0.77
C LYS A 117 -11.20 -1.92 -0.26
N ASP A 118 -10.88 -1.19 -1.33
CA ASP A 118 -11.80 -0.90 -2.43
C ASP A 118 -12.32 -2.18 -3.07
N LYS A 119 -11.42 -3.16 -3.28
CA LYS A 119 -11.79 -4.46 -3.83
C LYS A 119 -12.70 -5.22 -2.87
N ALA A 120 -12.34 -5.32 -1.60
CA ALA A 120 -13.15 -6.02 -0.60
C ALA A 120 -14.55 -5.41 -0.46
N HIS A 121 -14.65 -4.08 -0.53
CA HIS A 121 -15.91 -3.36 -0.53
C HIS A 121 -16.77 -3.68 -1.76
N ARG A 122 -16.16 -3.64 -2.95
CA ARG A 122 -16.84 -4.02 -4.20
C ARG A 122 -17.30 -5.48 -4.17
N ASP A 123 -16.44 -6.39 -3.74
CA ASP A 123 -16.77 -7.82 -3.61
C ASP A 123 -17.95 -8.04 -2.65
N ARG A 124 -18.00 -7.28 -1.54
CA ARG A 124 -19.12 -7.31 -0.58
C ARG A 124 -20.42 -6.78 -1.19
N ILE A 125 -20.38 -5.68 -1.93
CA ILE A 125 -21.56 -5.16 -2.65
C ILE A 125 -22.06 -6.20 -3.66
N ASP A 126 -21.16 -6.84 -4.41
CA ASP A 126 -21.52 -7.83 -5.42
C ASP A 126 -22.05 -9.14 -4.79
N ASP A 127 -21.55 -9.53 -3.62
CA ASP A 127 -22.14 -10.61 -2.83
C ASP A 127 -23.57 -10.28 -2.38
N LEU A 128 -23.80 -9.08 -1.85
CA LEU A 128 -25.14 -8.63 -1.44
C LEU A 128 -26.11 -8.57 -2.64
N LYS A 129 -25.65 -8.12 -3.81
CA LYS A 129 -26.45 -8.14 -5.06
C LYS A 129 -26.78 -9.56 -5.51
N ARG A 130 -25.82 -10.49 -5.43
CA ARG A 130 -26.07 -11.92 -5.72
C ARG A 130 -27.10 -12.51 -4.75
N ARG A 131 -27.04 -12.14 -3.47
CA ARG A 131 -28.05 -12.54 -2.48
C ARG A 131 -29.43 -11.99 -2.80
N LEU A 132 -29.54 -10.73 -3.24
CA LEU A 132 -30.82 -10.17 -3.71
C LEU A 132 -31.40 -10.95 -4.89
N ALA A 133 -30.57 -11.25 -5.90
CA ALA A 133 -31.01 -12.05 -7.05
C ALA A 133 -31.46 -13.46 -6.64
N ALA A 134 -30.79 -14.08 -5.66
CA ALA A 134 -31.19 -15.37 -5.12
C ALA A 134 -32.55 -15.31 -4.39
N LEU A 135 -32.79 -14.27 -3.58
CA LEU A 135 -34.08 -14.04 -2.92
C LEU A 135 -35.21 -13.81 -3.93
N GLU A 136 -34.94 -13.06 -5.02
CA GLU A 136 -35.89 -12.84 -6.11
C GLU A 136 -36.21 -14.13 -6.88
N ALA A 137 -35.20 -14.95 -7.15
CA ALA A 137 -35.38 -16.25 -7.78
C ALA A 137 -36.18 -17.22 -6.88
N GLU A 138 -35.94 -17.22 -5.57
CA GLU A 138 -36.71 -18.03 -4.62
C GLU A 138 -38.17 -17.58 -4.57
N ARG A 139 -38.42 -16.26 -4.53
CA ARG A 139 -39.76 -15.68 -4.60
C ARG A 139 -40.48 -16.07 -5.90
N ALA A 140 -39.79 -16.00 -7.04
CA ALA A 140 -40.34 -16.40 -8.33
C ALA A 140 -40.65 -17.90 -8.38
N THR A 141 -39.81 -18.75 -7.77
CA THR A 141 -40.02 -20.20 -7.70
C THR A 141 -41.26 -20.56 -6.87
N ILE A 142 -41.44 -19.93 -5.70
CA ILE A 142 -42.65 -20.11 -4.88
C ILE A 142 -43.90 -19.66 -5.65
N ALA A 143 -43.81 -18.55 -6.39
CA ALA A 143 -44.91 -18.07 -7.22
C ALA A 143 -45.23 -19.01 -8.40
N ALA A 144 -44.21 -19.59 -9.05
CA ALA A 144 -44.33 -20.45 -10.22
C ALA A 144 -44.84 -21.86 -9.90
N ASN A 145 -44.51 -22.40 -8.73
CA ASN A 145 -44.94 -23.74 -8.30
C ASN A 145 -46.44 -23.81 -7.95
N ARG A 146 -47.19 -22.72 -8.13
CA ARG A 146 -48.62 -22.69 -7.85
C ARG A 146 -49.49 -23.10 -9.02
N LYS A 147 -50.54 -23.86 -8.70
CA LYS A 147 -51.67 -24.08 -9.59
C LYS A 147 -52.49 -22.79 -9.73
N PRO A 148 -52.87 -22.38 -10.95
CA PRO A 148 -53.76 -21.25 -11.15
C PRO A 148 -55.07 -21.43 -10.35
N GLY A 149 -55.42 -20.47 -9.50
CA GLY A 149 -56.66 -20.48 -8.71
C GLY A 149 -56.61 -21.21 -7.36
N GLY A 150 -55.46 -21.78 -6.95
CA GLY A 150 -55.29 -22.35 -5.62
C GLY A 150 -55.25 -21.29 -4.52
N ARG A 151 -55.90 -21.54 -3.37
CA ARG A 151 -55.78 -20.69 -2.17
C ARG A 151 -54.34 -20.72 -1.66
N TRP A 152 -53.86 -19.59 -1.14
CA TRP A 152 -52.54 -19.53 -0.51
C TRP A 152 -52.51 -20.41 0.74
N ASP A 153 -51.58 -21.36 0.80
CA ASP A 153 -51.24 -22.01 2.07
C ASP A 153 -50.60 -20.99 3.01
N SER A 154 -50.96 -21.07 4.30
CA SER A 154 -50.51 -20.11 5.32
C SER A 154 -48.98 -20.10 5.50
N GLU A 155 -48.32 -21.22 5.19
CA GLU A 155 -46.87 -21.38 5.25
C GLU A 155 -46.16 -20.62 4.12
N ASP A 156 -46.68 -20.69 2.89
CA ASP A 156 -46.17 -19.91 1.75
C ASP A 156 -46.30 -18.41 1.98
N ALA A 157 -47.42 -17.98 2.56
CA ALA A 157 -47.66 -16.57 2.88
C ALA A 157 -46.62 -16.04 3.88
N ARG A 158 -46.30 -16.85 4.90
CA ARG A 158 -45.28 -16.52 5.89
C ARG A 158 -43.88 -16.50 5.28
N LYS A 159 -43.56 -17.48 4.43
CA LYS A 159 -42.27 -17.57 3.73
C LYS A 159 -42.06 -16.38 2.80
N LEU A 160 -43.08 -15.98 2.05
CA LEU A 160 -43.01 -14.83 1.15
C LEU A 160 -42.93 -13.49 1.90
N ALA A 161 -43.57 -13.37 3.07
CA ALA A 161 -43.40 -12.20 3.93
C ALA A 161 -41.96 -12.09 4.47
N LEU A 162 -41.35 -13.20 4.88
CA LEU A 162 -39.96 -13.22 5.34
C LEU A 162 -38.98 -12.86 4.21
N LEU A 163 -39.16 -13.46 3.03
CA LEU A 163 -38.34 -13.13 1.85
C LEU A 163 -38.46 -11.67 1.42
N ALA A 164 -39.64 -11.05 1.59
CA ALA A 164 -39.84 -9.63 1.32
C ALA A 164 -39.10 -8.74 2.34
N ALA A 165 -39.15 -9.09 3.63
CA ALA A 165 -38.40 -8.37 4.67
C ALA A 165 -36.88 -8.49 4.47
N ASP A 166 -36.40 -9.68 4.12
CA ASP A 166 -34.98 -9.92 3.80
C ASP A 166 -34.55 -9.14 2.55
N HIS A 167 -35.39 -9.11 1.51
CA HIS A 167 -35.12 -8.32 0.29
C HIS A 167 -34.99 -6.83 0.61
N GLU A 168 -35.93 -6.28 1.38
CA GLU A 168 -35.89 -4.88 1.81
C GLU A 168 -34.64 -4.59 2.68
N GLY A 169 -34.33 -5.47 3.63
CA GLY A 169 -33.15 -5.35 4.49
C GLY A 169 -31.85 -5.34 3.69
N VAL A 170 -31.66 -6.31 2.79
CA VAL A 170 -30.46 -6.38 1.94
C VAL A 170 -30.40 -5.20 0.96
N SER A 171 -31.52 -4.77 0.39
CA SER A 171 -31.58 -3.61 -0.50
C SER A 171 -31.12 -2.32 0.20
N ARG A 172 -31.56 -2.10 1.45
CA ARG A 172 -31.10 -0.97 2.26
C ARG A 172 -29.61 -1.03 2.57
N ILE A 173 -29.07 -2.22 2.86
CA ILE A 173 -27.64 -2.41 3.11
C ILE A 173 -26.85 -2.11 1.83
N VAL A 174 -27.26 -2.63 0.66
CA VAL A 174 -26.61 -2.32 -0.62
C VAL A 174 -26.62 -0.81 -0.90
N ALA A 175 -27.74 -0.14 -0.66
CA ALA A 175 -27.85 1.31 -0.86
C ALA A 175 -26.98 2.12 0.11
N ALA A 176 -26.77 1.63 1.34
CA ALA A 176 -25.87 2.24 2.31
C ALA A 176 -24.40 2.02 1.92
N GLU A 177 -24.01 0.78 1.61
CA GLU A 177 -22.65 0.41 1.21
C GLU A 177 -22.23 1.11 -0.10
N ALA A 178 -23.16 1.30 -1.04
CA ALA A 178 -22.88 2.03 -2.29
C ALA A 178 -22.61 3.53 -2.09
N LYS A 179 -22.99 4.11 -0.95
CA LYS A 179 -22.75 5.52 -0.61
C LYS A 179 -21.50 5.72 0.24
N VAL A 180 -20.87 4.64 0.71
CA VAL A 180 -19.64 4.75 1.48
C VAL A 180 -18.54 5.28 0.56
N GLU A 181 -18.05 6.48 0.88
CA GLU A 181 -16.82 7.00 0.26
C GLU A 181 -15.66 6.14 0.72
N ILE A 182 -15.06 5.39 -0.22
CA ILE A 182 -13.84 4.67 0.08
C ILE A 182 -12.67 5.62 -0.16
N PRO A 183 -11.80 5.83 0.83
CA PRO A 183 -10.64 6.69 0.66
C PRO A 183 -9.77 6.16 -0.48
N THR A 184 -9.69 6.90 -1.57
CA THR A 184 -8.73 6.62 -2.63
C THR A 184 -7.36 7.04 -2.13
N ALA A 185 -6.48 6.07 -1.85
CA ALA A 185 -5.07 6.39 -1.62
C ALA A 185 -4.46 6.94 -2.92
N GLY A 186 -3.63 7.97 -2.79
CA GLY A 186 -2.83 8.49 -3.91
C GLY A 186 -3.32 9.78 -4.58
N THR A 187 -4.29 10.51 -4.00
CA THR A 187 -4.74 11.80 -4.58
C THR A 187 -3.84 13.00 -4.27
N GLY A 188 -2.79 12.82 -3.45
CA GLY A 188 -1.93 13.92 -2.97
C GLY A 188 -0.62 14.11 -3.74
N TYR A 189 0.24 13.10 -3.74
CA TYR A 189 1.61 13.20 -4.27
C TYR A 189 2.16 11.81 -4.68
N ASP A 190 2.81 11.72 -5.84
CA ASP A 190 3.39 10.49 -6.36
C ASP A 190 4.85 10.31 -5.91
N HIS A 191 5.03 9.71 -4.72
CA HIS A 191 6.35 9.39 -4.18
C HIS A 191 7.11 8.35 -5.03
N GLY A 192 6.40 7.53 -5.82
CA GLY A 192 7.02 6.60 -6.76
C GLY A 192 7.69 7.33 -7.91
N ALA A 193 7.03 8.34 -8.47
CA ALA A 193 7.60 9.21 -9.49
C ALA A 193 8.77 10.04 -8.96
N GLU A 194 8.68 10.56 -7.72
CA GLU A 194 9.79 11.28 -7.05
C GLU A 194 11.02 10.37 -6.93
N TRP A 195 10.84 9.14 -6.45
CA TRP A 195 11.92 8.15 -6.35
C TRP A 195 12.53 7.82 -7.72
N ALA A 196 11.70 7.53 -8.73
CA ALA A 196 12.19 7.25 -10.08
C ALA A 196 12.96 8.43 -10.68
N GLY A 197 12.51 9.66 -10.44
CA GLY A 197 13.21 10.88 -10.82
C GLY A 197 14.59 10.98 -10.16
N SER A 198 14.67 10.72 -8.86
CA SER A 198 15.93 10.70 -8.09
C SER A 198 16.91 9.66 -8.61
N VAL A 199 16.45 8.44 -8.90
CA VAL A 199 17.26 7.38 -9.51
C VAL A 199 17.83 7.81 -10.86
N ASN A 200 17.02 8.44 -11.71
CA ASN A 200 17.47 8.91 -13.01
C ASN A 200 18.46 10.07 -12.91
N ALA A 201 18.24 11.00 -11.98
CA ALA A 201 19.19 12.08 -11.70
C ALA A 201 20.54 11.54 -11.21
N ALA A 202 20.53 10.55 -10.31
CA ALA A 202 21.74 9.91 -9.82
C ALA A 202 22.52 9.19 -10.94
N LYS A 203 21.82 8.47 -11.82
CA LYS A 203 22.43 7.85 -13.02
C LYS A 203 23.06 8.88 -13.95
N ALA A 204 22.35 9.97 -14.24
CA ALA A 204 22.83 11.02 -15.13
C ALA A 204 24.06 11.73 -14.55
N ALA A 205 24.04 12.03 -13.24
CA ALA A 205 25.18 12.62 -12.54
C ALA A 205 26.40 11.69 -12.55
N ALA A 206 26.21 10.39 -12.30
CA ALA A 206 27.29 9.41 -12.33
C ALA A 206 27.92 9.26 -13.72
N LEU A 207 27.10 9.20 -14.77
CA LEU A 207 27.59 9.15 -16.14
C LEU A 207 28.36 10.42 -16.53
N LEU A 208 27.86 11.59 -16.15
CA LEU A 208 28.54 12.86 -16.41
C LEU A 208 29.91 12.90 -15.72
N GLU A 209 29.99 12.45 -14.47
CA GLU A 209 31.24 12.42 -13.71
C GLU A 209 32.22 11.39 -14.27
N LEU A 210 31.72 10.25 -14.76
CA LEU A 210 32.53 9.28 -15.48
C LEU A 210 33.12 9.88 -16.77
N CYS A 211 32.32 10.60 -17.56
CA CYS A 211 32.78 11.30 -18.75
C CYS A 211 33.88 12.33 -18.44
N ARG A 212 33.70 13.13 -17.39
CA ARG A 212 34.73 14.09 -16.93
C ARG A 212 36.02 13.40 -16.52
N THR A 213 35.90 12.27 -15.83
CA THR A 213 37.07 11.48 -15.41
C THR A 213 37.81 10.90 -16.61
N LEU A 214 37.08 10.38 -17.61
CA LEU A 214 37.66 9.90 -18.87
C LEU A 214 38.36 11.04 -19.63
N GLU A 215 37.73 12.20 -19.74
CA GLU A 215 38.31 13.38 -20.39
C GLU A 215 39.61 13.82 -19.71
N ALA A 216 39.63 13.92 -18.38
CA ALA A 216 40.81 14.26 -17.61
C ALA A 216 41.96 13.25 -17.84
N ARG A 217 41.65 11.95 -17.87
CA ARG A 217 42.64 10.89 -18.16
C ARG A 217 43.16 10.94 -19.59
N LEU A 218 42.31 11.23 -20.56
CA LEU A 218 42.72 11.41 -21.96
C LEU A 218 43.68 12.59 -22.11
N LEU A 219 43.40 13.72 -21.44
CA LEU A 219 44.30 14.88 -21.43
C LEU A 219 45.64 14.56 -20.76
N GLU A 220 45.63 13.80 -19.66
CA GLU A 220 46.83 13.34 -18.98
C GLU A 220 47.71 12.47 -19.91
N VAL A 221 47.12 11.46 -20.56
CA VAL A 221 47.82 10.58 -21.51
C VAL A 221 48.34 11.37 -22.71
N ALA A 222 47.55 12.30 -23.27
CA ALA A 222 47.99 13.14 -24.38
C ALA A 222 49.19 14.02 -23.98
N THR A 223 49.19 14.56 -22.76
CA THR A 223 50.29 15.36 -22.21
C THR A 223 51.55 14.51 -22.02
N GLN A 224 51.42 13.31 -21.46
CA GLN A 224 52.52 12.36 -21.31
C GLN A 224 53.09 11.92 -22.68
N ALA A 225 52.24 11.64 -23.65
CA ALA A 225 52.66 11.28 -25.01
C ALA A 225 53.42 12.42 -25.70
N LYS A 226 52.96 13.67 -25.54
CA LYS A 226 53.67 14.86 -26.04
C LYS A 226 55.02 15.06 -25.35
N ALA A 227 55.09 14.84 -24.03
CA ALA A 227 56.35 14.92 -23.29
C ALA A 227 57.35 13.81 -23.70
N ALA A 228 56.85 12.62 -24.04
CA ALA A 228 57.66 11.51 -24.52
C ALA A 228 58.17 11.69 -25.96
N ALA A 229 57.55 12.56 -26.77
CA ALA A 229 57.98 12.90 -28.13
C ALA A 229 57.90 14.41 -28.41
N PRO A 230 58.82 15.23 -27.85
CA PRO A 230 58.75 16.70 -27.92
C PRO A 230 58.89 17.28 -29.33
N ASN A 231 59.66 16.59 -30.19
CA ASN A 231 59.95 16.96 -31.57
C ASN A 231 59.40 15.85 -32.46
N GLY A 232 58.22 16.04 -33.02
CA GLY A 232 57.42 14.97 -33.62
C GLY A 232 58.16 14.10 -34.62
N ASP A 233 58.33 12.82 -34.26
CA ASP A 233 58.39 11.75 -35.25
C ASP A 233 57.62 10.52 -34.71
N LEU A 234 56.29 10.58 -34.85
CA LEU A 234 55.37 9.49 -34.52
C LEU A 234 55.38 8.35 -35.56
N ARG A 235 56.18 8.46 -36.64
CA ARG A 235 56.18 7.49 -37.75
C ARG A 235 56.76 6.12 -37.40
N MET A 236 57.34 5.93 -36.21
CA MET A 236 58.09 4.70 -35.92
C MET A 236 57.62 3.87 -34.73
N ARG A 237 56.64 4.28 -33.90
CA ARG A 237 56.28 3.48 -32.69
C ARG A 237 54.80 3.53 -32.27
N TYR A 238 53.86 3.55 -33.22
CA TYR A 238 52.51 3.09 -32.93
C TYR A 238 52.33 1.69 -33.51
N VAL A 239 52.56 0.67 -32.69
CA VAL A 239 52.08 -0.69 -32.97
C VAL A 239 50.74 -0.79 -32.23
N PRO A 240 49.58 -0.72 -32.91
CA PRO A 240 48.30 -0.91 -32.24
C PRO A 240 48.31 -2.26 -31.54
N SER A 241 47.72 -2.34 -30.34
CA SER A 241 47.58 -3.63 -29.67
C SER A 241 46.83 -4.59 -30.61
N PRO A 242 47.12 -5.90 -30.57
CA PRO A 242 46.45 -6.88 -31.42
C PRO A 242 44.91 -6.83 -31.30
N GLN A 243 44.40 -6.38 -30.15
CA GLN A 243 42.96 -6.18 -29.94
C GLN A 243 42.42 -4.98 -30.74
N LEU A 244 43.12 -3.85 -30.76
CA LEU A 244 42.76 -2.66 -31.53
C LEU A 244 42.80 -2.93 -33.04
N ALA A 245 43.81 -3.68 -33.50
CA ALA A 245 43.92 -4.08 -34.90
C ALA A 245 42.74 -4.97 -35.34
N ARG A 246 42.25 -5.86 -34.46
CA ARG A 246 41.08 -6.71 -34.73
C ARG A 246 39.79 -5.91 -34.86
N VAL A 247 39.55 -4.94 -33.97
CA VAL A 247 38.31 -4.13 -33.99
C VAL A 247 38.24 -3.27 -35.26
N VAL A 248 39.36 -2.69 -35.68
CA VAL A 248 39.44 -1.91 -36.93
C VAL A 248 39.29 -2.80 -38.16
N ALA A 249 39.86 -4.01 -38.16
CA ALA A 249 39.70 -4.97 -39.25
C ALA A 249 38.27 -5.54 -39.34
N MET A 250 37.54 -5.60 -38.23
CA MET A 250 36.13 -6.03 -38.20
C MET A 250 35.15 -4.94 -38.67
N GLY A 251 35.62 -3.74 -39.00
CA GLY A 251 34.85 -2.75 -39.75
C GLY A 251 33.50 -2.39 -39.12
N VAL A 252 33.42 -2.29 -37.79
CA VAL A 252 32.22 -1.79 -37.11
C VAL A 252 32.17 -0.26 -37.31
N VAL A 253 31.54 0.13 -38.42
CA VAL A 253 30.86 1.42 -38.64
C VAL A 253 29.37 1.17 -38.50
#